data_AF-A0A3D2MEC7-F1
#
_entry.id   AF-A0A3D2MEC7-F1
#
_cell.length_a   1.000
_cell.length_b   1.000
_cell.length_c   1.000
_cell.angle_alpha   90.00
_cell.angle_beta   90.00
_cell.angle_gamma   90.00
#
_symmetry.space_group_name_H-M   'P 1'
#
loop_
_entity.id
_entity.type
_entity.pdbx_description
1 polymer ?
#
loop_
_entity_poly.entity_id
_entity_poly.type
_entity_poly.pdbx_seq_one_letter_code
_entity_poly.pdbx_strand_id
1 'polypeptide(L)'
;MKLVTKFVCKFFKTDDIIRYVMNFDSELNSEELDILVKKICSSNNFTYIYWFTYVTKNLSEENKKTLVNAVCNMENSRYIYIFAKYIKGLSEENKKALKSAVLSLNDTEFIDRYALYVDKSIIFEKYGTIENFHMHLNEVENNKKDSILKHKKYVYKI
;
A
#
# COMPACT_ATOMS: atom_id res chain seq x y z
N MET A 1 31.61 -18.82 -0.86
CA MET A 1 31.03 -17.48 -1.11
C MET A 1 30.40 -17.45 -2.51
N LYS A 2 29.16 -16.96 -2.64
CA LYS A 2 28.59 -16.32 -3.85
C LYS A 2 27.85 -17.09 -4.96
N LEU A 3 27.24 -18.26 -4.76
CA LEU A 3 26.20 -18.66 -5.74
C LEU A 3 24.98 -17.74 -5.62
N VAL A 4 24.58 -17.43 -4.38
CA VAL A 4 23.45 -16.52 -4.11
C VAL A 4 23.79 -15.07 -4.45
N THR A 5 24.99 -14.58 -4.11
CA THR A 5 25.40 -13.20 -4.42
C THR A 5 25.56 -12.93 -5.93
N LYS A 6 25.85 -13.96 -6.74
CA LYS A 6 25.93 -13.83 -8.21
C LYS A 6 24.55 -13.85 -8.87
N PHE A 7 23.57 -14.49 -8.24
CA PHE A 7 22.17 -14.52 -8.68
C PHE A 7 21.41 -13.25 -8.32
N VAL A 8 21.59 -12.77 -7.09
CA VAL A 8 20.89 -11.59 -6.53
C VAL A 8 21.16 -10.31 -7.35
N CYS A 9 22.23 -10.26 -8.15
CA CYS A 9 22.66 -9.03 -8.84
C CYS A 9 22.42 -8.96 -10.35
N LYS A 10 22.06 -10.04 -11.07
CA LYS A 10 22.18 -9.99 -12.54
C LYS A 10 20.94 -9.66 -13.34
N PHE A 11 19.76 -10.21 -13.07
CA PHE A 11 18.59 -9.88 -13.88
C PHE A 11 17.32 -10.20 -13.12
N PHE A 12 16.50 -9.19 -12.86
CA PHE A 12 15.12 -9.47 -12.55
C PHE A 12 14.24 -8.44 -13.25
N LYS A 13 13.52 -8.90 -14.28
CA LYS A 13 12.24 -8.29 -14.66
C LYS A 13 11.24 -8.60 -13.53
N THR A 14 10.12 -7.87 -13.45
CA THR A 14 9.06 -8.00 -12.42
C THR A 14 8.78 -9.43 -11.98
N ASP A 15 8.61 -10.31 -12.96
CA ASP A 15 8.15 -11.67 -12.75
C ASP A 15 9.23 -12.55 -12.10
N ASP A 16 10.50 -12.22 -12.32
CA ASP A 16 11.61 -13.03 -11.86
C ASP A 16 11.85 -12.82 -10.34
N ILE A 17 11.71 -11.59 -9.80
CA ILE A 17 11.82 -11.32 -8.34
C ILE A 17 10.69 -12.03 -7.60
N ILE A 18 9.46 -11.89 -8.09
CA ILE A 18 8.29 -12.47 -7.42
C ILE A 18 8.37 -14.00 -7.46
N ARG A 19 8.71 -14.59 -8.61
CA ARG A 19 8.95 -16.04 -8.72
C ARG A 19 10.08 -16.51 -7.81
N TYR A 20 11.17 -15.74 -7.74
CA TYR A 20 12.29 -16.08 -6.87
C TYR A 20 11.86 -16.12 -5.40
N VAL A 21 11.17 -15.09 -4.90
CA VAL A 21 10.70 -15.08 -3.52
C VAL A 21 9.66 -16.16 -3.28
N MET A 22 8.68 -16.33 -4.16
CA MET A 22 7.68 -17.40 -4.01
C MET A 22 8.28 -18.81 -3.96
N ASN A 23 9.38 -19.05 -4.68
CA ASN A 23 10.03 -20.36 -4.73
C ASN A 23 11.04 -20.59 -3.60
N PHE A 24 11.62 -19.52 -3.04
CA PHE A 24 12.78 -19.62 -2.16
C PHE A 24 12.66 -18.82 -0.84
N ASP A 25 11.49 -18.26 -0.49
CA ASP A 25 11.33 -17.43 0.74
C ASP A 25 11.84 -18.13 2.01
N SER A 26 11.61 -19.44 2.13
CA SER A 26 12.07 -20.25 3.27
C SER A 26 13.58 -20.53 3.28
N GLU A 27 14.27 -20.28 2.16
CA GLU A 27 15.71 -20.52 2.00
C GLU A 27 16.55 -19.24 2.15
N LEU A 28 15.91 -18.06 2.11
CA LEU A 28 16.60 -16.79 2.28
C LEU A 28 16.99 -16.56 3.74
N ASN A 29 18.26 -16.21 3.97
CA ASN A 29 18.70 -15.72 5.27
C ASN A 29 18.38 -14.23 5.46
N SER A 30 18.56 -13.72 6.68
CA SER A 30 18.25 -12.32 7.03
C SER A 30 19.04 -11.30 6.20
N GLU A 31 20.31 -11.54 5.91
CA GLU A 31 21.15 -10.63 5.11
C GLU A 31 20.68 -10.55 3.65
N GLU A 32 20.26 -11.69 3.08
CA GLU A 32 19.70 -11.77 1.73
C GLU A 32 18.37 -11.03 1.63
N LEU A 33 17.50 -11.18 2.64
CA LEU A 33 16.25 -10.43 2.75
C LEU A 33 16.50 -8.92 2.85
N ASP A 34 17.48 -8.48 3.64
CA ASP A 34 17.84 -7.06 3.76
C ASP A 34 18.28 -6.46 2.41
N ILE A 35 19.11 -7.18 1.66
CA ILE A 35 19.56 -6.76 0.32
C ILE A 35 18.37 -6.68 -0.63
N LEU A 36 17.48 -7.66 -0.59
CA LEU A 36 16.32 -7.72 -1.47
C LEU A 36 15.32 -6.59 -1.18
N VAL A 37 15.03 -6.32 0.09
CA VAL A 37 14.17 -5.21 0.53
C VAL A 37 14.72 -3.88 0.00
N LYS A 38 16.02 -3.62 0.18
CA LYS A 38 16.65 -2.39 -0.33
C LYS A 38 16.49 -2.26 -1.84
N LYS A 39 16.75 -3.32 -2.59
CA LYS A 39 16.60 -3.33 -4.07
C LYS A 39 15.16 -3.09 -4.50
N ILE A 40 14.20 -3.75 -3.86
CA ILE A 40 12.77 -3.59 -4.17
C ILE A 40 12.33 -2.15 -3.88
N CYS A 41 12.70 -1.58 -2.73
CA CYS A 41 12.40 -0.18 -2.43
C CYS A 41 13.07 0.78 -3.42
N SER A 42 14.34 0.56 -3.78
CA SER A 42 15.06 1.38 -4.76
C SER A 42 14.50 1.29 -6.18
N SER A 43 13.72 0.26 -6.51
CA SER A 43 13.04 0.18 -7.81
C SER A 43 11.93 1.22 -7.98
N ASN A 44 11.48 1.83 -6.87
CA ASN A 44 10.33 2.74 -6.81
C ASN A 44 9.08 2.18 -7.49
N ASN A 45 8.95 0.86 -7.56
CA ASN A 45 7.83 0.18 -8.19
C ASN A 45 6.89 -0.39 -7.12
N PHE A 46 5.73 0.24 -6.95
CA PHE A 46 4.75 -0.18 -5.97
C PHE A 46 4.31 -1.64 -6.14
N THR A 47 4.14 -2.11 -7.38
CA THR A 47 3.76 -3.49 -7.67
C THR A 47 4.79 -4.47 -7.10
N TYR A 48 6.07 -4.12 -7.12
CA TYR A 48 7.12 -5.00 -6.58
C TYR A 48 7.06 -5.03 -5.07
N ILE A 49 6.90 -3.87 -4.43
CA ILE A 49 6.73 -3.77 -2.98
C ILE A 49 5.52 -4.58 -2.55
N TYR A 50 4.37 -4.38 -3.21
CA TYR A 50 3.12 -5.07 -2.89
C TYR A 50 3.25 -6.59 -2.98
N TRP A 51 3.74 -7.11 -4.12
CA TRP A 51 3.87 -8.55 -4.28
C TRP A 51 4.87 -9.15 -3.31
N PHE A 52 6.00 -8.48 -3.10
CA PHE A 52 7.01 -8.91 -2.15
C PHE A 52 6.45 -9.02 -0.73
N THR A 53 5.77 -7.97 -0.23
CA THR A 53 5.20 -8.01 1.12
C THR A 53 4.04 -9.00 1.26
N TYR A 54 3.37 -9.33 0.16
CA TYR A 54 2.32 -10.34 0.14
C TYR A 54 2.88 -11.77 0.28
N VAL A 55 4.02 -12.07 -0.35
CA VAL A 55 4.58 -13.44 -0.39
C VAL A 55 5.57 -13.72 0.74
N THR A 56 6.33 -12.73 1.20
CA THR A 56 7.41 -12.90 2.21
C THR A 56 6.84 -12.95 3.62
N LYS A 57 7.07 -14.05 4.36
CA LYS A 57 6.43 -14.27 5.67
C LYS A 57 7.24 -13.87 6.91
N ASN A 58 8.53 -13.55 6.75
CA ASN A 58 9.45 -13.34 7.88
C ASN A 58 10.26 -12.02 7.78
N LEU A 59 9.59 -10.91 7.48
CA LEU A 59 10.24 -9.60 7.47
C LEU A 59 10.59 -9.13 8.89
N SER A 60 11.84 -8.69 9.08
CA SER A 60 12.23 -7.99 10.30
C SER A 60 11.49 -6.66 10.44
N GLU A 61 11.43 -6.10 11.66
CA GLU A 61 10.85 -4.76 11.86
C GLU A 61 11.58 -3.67 11.07
N GLU A 62 12.90 -3.79 10.91
CA GLU A 62 13.68 -2.85 10.11
C GLU A 62 13.37 -2.96 8.61
N ASN A 63 13.13 -4.18 8.10
CA ASN A 63 12.65 -4.35 6.73
C ASN A 63 11.28 -3.74 6.53
N LYS A 64 10.34 -3.99 7.46
CA LYS A 64 9.00 -3.41 7.41
C LYS A 64 9.05 -1.89 7.42
N LYS A 65 9.86 -1.30 8.30
CA LYS A 65 10.10 0.15 8.36
C LYS A 65 10.65 0.69 7.04
N THR A 66 11.60 -0.01 6.43
CA THR A 66 12.16 0.37 5.12
C THR A 66 11.09 0.34 4.02
N LEU A 67 10.21 -0.66 4.01
CA LEU A 67 9.09 -0.77 3.06
C LEU A 67 8.04 0.31 3.30
N VAL A 68 7.69 0.59 4.56
CA VAL A 68 6.77 1.68 4.95
C VAL A 68 7.29 3.02 4.44
N ASN A 69 8.55 3.34 4.71
CA ASN A 69 9.17 4.58 4.26
C ASN A 69 9.16 4.69 2.73
N ALA A 70 9.48 3.59 2.02
CA ALA A 70 9.44 3.57 0.56
C ALA A 70 8.03 3.87 0.01
N VAL A 71 6.99 3.26 0.59
CA VAL A 71 5.60 3.49 0.15
C VAL A 71 5.12 4.90 0.50
N CYS A 72 5.44 5.43 1.67
CA CYS A 72 5.08 6.80 2.05
C CYS A 72 5.74 7.82 1.10
N ASN A 73 7.01 7.61 0.72
CA ASN A 73 7.74 8.48 -0.19
C ASN A 73 7.24 8.43 -1.65
N MET A 74 6.36 7.48 -2.00
CA MET A 74 5.70 7.49 -3.31
C MET A 74 4.57 8.53 -3.39
N GLU A 75 4.19 9.14 -2.27
CA GLU A 75 3.18 10.22 -2.18
C GLU A 75 1.86 9.88 -2.90
N ASN A 76 1.47 8.61 -2.84
CA ASN A 76 0.30 8.09 -3.52
C ASN A 76 -0.66 7.44 -2.52
N SER A 77 -1.81 8.09 -2.32
CA SER A 77 -2.85 7.72 -1.36
C SER A 77 -3.35 6.27 -1.57
N ARG A 78 -3.52 5.85 -2.83
CA ARG A 78 -3.91 4.49 -3.21
C ARG A 78 -2.86 3.47 -2.80
N TYR A 79 -1.58 3.76 -3.04
CA TYR A 79 -0.49 2.86 -2.72
C TYR A 79 -0.32 2.69 -1.21
N ILE A 80 -0.37 3.79 -0.46
CA ILE A 80 -0.32 3.77 1.01
C ILE A 80 -1.49 2.93 1.57
N TYR A 81 -2.71 3.17 1.10
CA TYR A 81 -3.89 2.40 1.48
C TYR A 81 -3.73 0.90 1.20
N ILE A 82 -3.39 0.53 -0.05
CA ILE A 82 -3.26 -0.87 -0.45
C ILE A 82 -2.19 -1.56 0.39
N PHE A 83 -1.03 -0.91 0.57
CA PHE A 83 0.05 -1.47 1.37
C PHE A 83 -0.38 -1.70 2.82
N ALA A 84 -0.91 -0.66 3.47
CA ALA A 84 -1.32 -0.72 4.88
C ALA A 84 -2.40 -1.78 5.15
N LYS A 85 -3.30 -2.00 4.18
CA LYS A 85 -4.35 -3.01 4.26
C LYS A 85 -3.81 -4.45 4.26
N TYR A 86 -2.72 -4.72 3.56
CA TYR A 86 -2.27 -6.09 3.31
C TYR A 86 -0.99 -6.48 4.07
N ILE A 87 -0.14 -5.53 4.42
CA ILE A 87 1.05 -5.82 5.23
C ILE A 87 0.66 -6.24 6.65
N LYS A 88 1.28 -7.32 7.15
CA LYS A 88 0.97 -7.90 8.46
C LYS A 88 2.04 -7.57 9.50
N GLY A 89 1.61 -7.48 10.75
CA GLY A 89 2.51 -7.39 11.91
C GLY A 89 3.37 -6.13 11.91
N LEU A 90 2.82 -4.98 11.47
CA LEU A 90 3.50 -3.69 11.64
C LEU A 90 3.50 -3.28 13.11
N SER A 91 4.60 -2.67 13.55
CA SER A 91 4.65 -1.90 14.80
C SER A 91 3.70 -0.70 14.78
N GLU A 92 3.37 -0.17 15.97
CA GLU A 92 2.50 1.01 16.10
C GLU A 92 3.12 2.27 15.47
N GLU A 93 4.44 2.42 15.53
CA GLU A 93 5.16 3.51 14.88
C GLU A 93 4.99 3.47 13.36
N ASN A 94 5.10 2.27 12.76
CA ASN A 94 4.92 2.07 11.33
C ASN A 94 3.47 2.31 10.89
N LYS A 95 2.48 1.90 11.69
CA LYS A 95 1.06 2.20 11.44
C LYS A 95 0.79 3.70 11.48
N LYS A 96 1.34 4.41 12.48
CA LYS A 96 1.24 5.87 12.60
C LYS A 96 1.88 6.58 11.41
N ALA A 97 3.03 6.11 10.92
CA ALA A 97 3.67 6.67 9.74
C ALA A 97 2.77 6.58 8.49
N LEU A 98 2.17 5.41 8.24
CA LEU A 98 1.22 5.21 7.13
C LEU A 98 -0.04 6.07 7.28
N LYS A 99 -0.61 6.14 8.50
CA LYS A 99 -1.76 7.01 8.80
C LYS A 99 -1.44 8.48 8.53
N SER A 100 -0.32 8.98 9.03
CA SER A 100 0.10 10.36 8.79
C SER A 100 0.32 10.64 7.30
N ALA A 101 0.94 9.72 6.57
CA ALA A 101 1.20 9.86 5.14
C ALA A 101 -0.09 9.86 4.29
N VAL A 102 -1.09 9.02 4.60
CA VAL A 102 -2.36 9.05 3.84
C VAL A 102 -3.17 10.32 4.13
N LEU A 103 -3.15 10.79 5.38
CA LEU A 103 -3.87 12.00 5.78
C LEU A 103 -3.25 13.27 5.17
N SER A 104 -1.92 13.34 5.06
CA SER A 104 -1.23 14.52 4.51
C SER A 104 -1.51 14.75 3.02
N LEU A 105 -1.86 13.70 2.28
CA LEU A 105 -2.18 13.80 0.85
C LEU A 105 -3.58 14.38 0.58
N ASN A 106 -4.44 14.52 1.60
CA ASN A 106 -5.79 15.08 1.50
C ASN A 106 -6.70 14.42 0.44
N ASP A 107 -6.40 13.19 0.01
CA ASP A 107 -7.21 12.43 -0.91
C ASP A 107 -8.39 11.78 -0.17
N THR A 108 -9.54 12.44 -0.22
CA THR A 108 -10.72 12.04 0.56
C THR A 108 -11.16 10.61 0.26
N GLU A 109 -11.12 10.16 -1.00
CA GLU A 109 -11.55 8.79 -1.34
C GLU A 109 -10.67 7.75 -0.64
N PHE A 110 -9.35 7.94 -0.63
CA PHE A 110 -8.44 6.96 -0.03
C PHE A 110 -8.30 7.12 1.47
N ILE A 111 -8.51 8.31 2.04
CA ILE A 111 -8.66 8.51 3.48
C ILE A 111 -9.88 7.73 3.98
N ASP A 112 -11.03 7.81 3.30
CA ASP A 112 -12.25 7.09 3.68
C ASP A 112 -12.05 5.57 3.61
N ARG A 113 -11.39 5.08 2.55
CA ARG A 113 -11.03 3.66 2.43
C ARG A 113 -10.06 3.21 3.51
N TYR A 114 -9.09 4.05 3.88
CA TYR A 114 -8.15 3.75 4.96
C TYR A 114 -8.87 3.69 6.31
N ALA A 115 -9.76 4.64 6.57
CA ALA A 115 -10.58 4.67 7.78
C ALA A 115 -11.46 3.42 7.92
N LEU A 116 -12.08 2.98 6.81
CA LEU A 116 -12.99 1.85 6.81
C LEU A 116 -12.28 0.49 6.97
N TYR A 117 -11.12 0.32 6.35
CA TYR A 117 -10.49 -1.00 6.20
C TYR A 117 -9.16 -1.17 6.94
N VAL A 118 -8.56 -0.09 7.43
CA VAL A 118 -7.24 -0.13 8.08
C VAL A 118 -7.30 0.44 9.50
N ASP A 119 -7.80 1.66 9.67
CA ASP A 119 -7.83 2.32 10.98
C ASP A 119 -9.10 3.15 11.20
N LYS A 120 -10.07 2.55 11.91
CA LYS A 120 -11.36 3.18 12.24
C LYS A 120 -11.25 4.39 13.17
N SER A 121 -10.11 4.62 13.84
CA SER A 121 -9.93 5.82 14.67
C SER A 121 -10.11 7.11 13.87
N ILE A 122 -9.72 7.08 12.59
CA ILE A 122 -9.86 8.21 11.66
C ILE A 122 -11.33 8.62 11.51
N ILE A 123 -12.27 7.68 11.61
CA ILE A 123 -13.71 7.97 11.53
C ILE A 123 -14.10 8.94 12.64
N PHE A 124 -13.69 8.65 13.88
CA PHE A 124 -14.01 9.48 15.04
C PHE A 124 -13.25 10.81 15.01
N GLU A 125 -11.99 10.81 14.57
CA GLU A 125 -11.17 12.01 14.45
C GLU A 125 -11.73 13.02 13.42
N LYS A 126 -12.27 12.53 12.30
CA LYS A 126 -12.71 13.38 11.18
C LYS A 126 -14.22 13.65 11.16
N TYR A 127 -15.03 12.65 11.52
CA TYR A 127 -16.49 12.72 11.40
C TYR A 127 -17.21 12.72 12.76
N GLY A 128 -16.48 12.47 13.86
CA GLY A 128 -17.03 12.41 15.22
C GLY A 128 -17.78 11.11 15.52
N THR A 129 -18.67 10.68 14.62
CA THR A 129 -19.47 9.46 14.77
C THR A 129 -19.46 8.61 13.50
N ILE A 130 -19.81 7.33 13.65
CA ILE A 130 -19.97 6.41 12.51
C ILE A 130 -21.16 6.85 11.65
N GLU A 131 -22.23 7.35 12.27
CA GLU A 131 -23.41 7.87 11.58
C GLU A 131 -23.05 9.02 10.64
N ASN A 132 -22.27 9.99 11.11
CA ASN A 132 -21.80 11.12 10.29
C ASN A 132 -20.94 10.65 9.12
N PHE A 133 -20.09 9.64 9.35
CA PHE A 133 -19.29 9.06 8.27
C PHE A 133 -20.15 8.33 7.23
N HIS A 134 -21.18 7.58 7.64
CA HIS A 134 -22.12 6.97 6.72
C HIS A 134 -22.91 8.02 5.91
N MET A 135 -23.34 9.12 6.53
CA MET A 135 -23.99 10.23 5.81
C MET A 135 -23.05 10.81 4.74
N HIS A 136 -21.79 11.09 5.10
CA HIS A 136 -20.76 11.53 4.16
C HIS A 136 -20.58 10.56 2.97
N LEU A 137 -20.48 9.25 3.23
CA LEU A 137 -20.35 8.25 2.17
C LEU A 137 -21.58 8.23 1.25
N ASN A 138 -22.79 8.34 1.80
CA ASN A 138 -24.03 8.40 1.01
C ASN A 138 -24.07 9.65 0.12
N GLU A 139 -23.66 10.81 0.63
CA GLU A 139 -23.57 12.05 -0.14
C GLU A 139 -22.58 11.92 -1.30
N VAL A 140 -21.39 11.36 -1.05
CA VAL A 140 -20.38 11.09 -2.09
C VAL A 140 -20.93 10.15 -3.17
N GLU A 141 -21.63 9.08 -2.78
CA GLU A 141 -22.21 8.13 -3.74
C GLU A 141 -23.30 8.78 -4.61
N ASN A 142 -24.20 9.57 -4.00
CA ASN A 142 -25.26 10.27 -4.71
C ASN A 142 -24.68 11.28 -5.71
N ASN A 143 -23.67 12.06 -5.31
CA ASN A 143 -22.97 12.99 -6.19
C ASN A 143 -22.28 12.29 -7.38
N LYS A 144 -21.70 11.09 -7.16
CA LYS A 144 -21.13 10.27 -8.24
C LYS A 144 -22.22 9.80 -9.22
N LYS A 145 -23.39 9.36 -8.73
CA LYS A 145 -24.53 8.98 -9.59
C LYS A 145 -25.05 10.14 -10.43
N ASP A 146 -25.19 11.32 -9.83
CA ASP A 146 -25.67 12.53 -10.51
C ASP A 146 -24.70 13.00 -11.60
N SER A 147 -23.39 12.94 -11.34
CA SER A 147 -22.39 13.31 -12.35
C SER A 147 -22.40 12.36 -13.56
N ILE A 148 -22.54 11.05 -13.33
CA ILE A 148 -22.70 10.05 -14.40
C ILE A 148 -23.99 10.30 -15.19
N LEU A 149 -25.11 10.59 -14.52
CA LEU A 149 -26.39 10.85 -15.18
C LEU A 149 -26.34 12.12 -16.04
N LYS A 150 -25.70 13.19 -15.54
CA LYS A 150 -25.43 14.41 -16.31
C LYS A 150 -24.56 14.10 -17.53
N HIS A 151 -23.46 13.37 -17.36
CA HIS A 151 -22.57 13.01 -18.48
C HIS A 151 -23.32 12.20 -19.56
N LYS A 152 -24.15 11.22 -19.18
CA LYS A 152 -25.00 10.49 -20.13
C LYS A 152 -25.98 11.40 -20.88
N LYS A 153 -26.62 12.37 -20.22
CA LYS A 153 -27.53 13.32 -20.89
C LYS A 153 -26.83 14.20 -21.94
N TYR A 154 -25.54 14.49 -21.77
CA TYR A 154 -24.77 15.25 -22.77
C TYR A 154 -24.23 14.37 -23.90
N VAL A 155 -23.87 13.12 -23.64
CA VAL A 155 -23.32 12.20 -24.65
C VAL A 155 -24.40 11.63 -25.58
N TYR A 156 -25.64 11.45 -25.11
CA TYR A 156 -26.75 10.88 -25.89
C TYR A 156 -27.73 11.93 -26.43
N LYS A 157 -27.37 13.22 -26.45
CA LYS A 157 -28.04 14.22 -27.30
C LYS A 157 -27.41 14.19 -28.70
N ILE A 158 -27.80 13.21 -29.51
CA ILE A 158 -27.66 13.20 -30.97
C ILE A 158 -29.04 12.88 -31.53
#